data_AF-A0A3D3FPT7-F1
#
_entry.id   AF-A0A3D3FPT7-F1
#
_cell.length_a   1.000
_cell.length_b   1.000
_cell.length_c   1.000
_cell.angle_alpha   90.00
_cell.angle_beta   90.00
_cell.angle_gamma   90.00
#
_symmetry.space_group_name_H-M   'P 1'
#
loop_
_entity.id
_entity.type
_entity.pdbx_description
1 polymer ?
#
loop_
_entity_poly.entity_id
_entity_poly.type
_entity_poly.pdbx_seq_one_letter_code
_entity_poly.pdbx_strand_id
1 'polypeptide(L)'
;MSAPRASDVPRASAAPRASGVPRVLLLQPPFVQLNSPYPSTWYLSSFLAGRGIGNRVTDHSIGLFERIFCREGFRRVFGDARPAALARLAAPPPAGGGAPSVDGASESAIRFNLSRFLSQERLWLGSIDRLVAYLRGQDPEYAHVLAAANGATPDGPRLDRFLQSVDFSPSTDDAPVVASLLLADFADFVTTALDANFALVRYAESLSASVREFPTAEKAASGWILSAFYAPLLEAEWDKVEAEAAPTVSEPFILACTIPFPGCLGGALFAARSAKARFGSRVRTLAGGGYVNTELRSVRSARFFDYFDYLCFDRGYGSLSAVLDAEGILAEDVVDGSAGSAKGALAGAD
;
A
#
# COMPACT_ATOMS: atom_id res chain seq x y z
N MET A 1 58.71 46.49 -7.17
CA MET A 1 58.34 45.26 -7.91
C MET A 1 57.49 44.41 -6.99
N SER A 2 56.18 44.31 -7.27
CA SER A 2 55.24 43.51 -6.49
C SER A 2 54.40 42.69 -7.47
N ALA A 3 54.29 41.38 -7.19
CA ALA A 3 53.82 40.34 -8.10
C ALA A 3 52.32 40.46 -8.46
N PRO A 4 51.89 39.95 -9.64
CA PRO A 4 50.48 39.89 -9.99
C PRO A 4 49.76 38.77 -9.21
N ARG A 5 48.54 39.03 -8.74
CA ARG A 5 47.66 38.02 -8.12
C ARG A 5 47.15 37.07 -9.18
N ALA A 6 47.23 35.77 -8.86
CA ALA A 6 46.82 34.68 -9.73
C ALA A 6 45.29 34.56 -9.85
N SER A 7 44.88 34.40 -11.11
CA SER A 7 43.78 33.57 -11.61
C SER A 7 42.36 33.83 -11.10
N ASP A 8 41.62 34.55 -11.95
CA ASP A 8 40.27 34.19 -12.34
C ASP A 8 40.22 32.69 -12.69
N VAL A 9 39.62 31.89 -11.82
CA VAL A 9 39.09 30.59 -12.20
C VAL A 9 37.61 30.82 -12.48
N PRO A 10 37.12 30.64 -13.72
CA PRO A 10 35.70 30.69 -13.97
C PRO A 10 35.07 29.55 -13.16
N ARG A 11 34.22 29.88 -12.18
CA ARG A 11 33.34 28.89 -11.55
C ARG A 11 32.54 28.27 -12.69
N ALA A 12 32.74 26.98 -12.92
CA ALA A 12 31.96 26.22 -13.86
C ALA A 12 30.48 26.40 -13.50
N SER A 13 29.75 27.09 -14.37
CA SER A 13 28.29 27.16 -14.36
C SER A 13 27.79 25.72 -14.40
N ALA A 14 27.31 25.20 -13.27
CA ALA A 14 26.57 23.95 -13.27
C ALA A 14 25.32 24.17 -14.13
N ALA A 15 25.23 23.44 -15.24
CA ALA A 15 24.04 23.43 -16.07
C ALA A 15 22.83 23.03 -15.22
N PRO A 16 21.62 23.59 -15.47
CA PRO A 16 20.41 23.13 -14.82
C PRO A 16 20.28 21.64 -15.13
N ARG A 17 20.34 20.80 -14.09
CA ARG A 17 20.20 19.36 -14.26
C ARG A 17 18.78 19.10 -14.76
N ALA A 18 18.67 18.27 -15.80
CA ALA A 18 17.39 17.77 -16.26
C ALA A 18 16.73 17.02 -15.09
N SER A 19 15.77 17.66 -14.43
CA SER A 19 15.05 17.18 -13.26
C SER A 19 14.10 16.03 -13.66
N GLY A 20 14.63 14.81 -13.70
CA GLY A 20 13.85 13.60 -14.00
C GLY A 20 13.80 12.58 -12.86
N VAL A 21 14.68 12.69 -11.86
CA VAL A 21 14.79 11.68 -10.79
C VAL A 21 14.02 12.17 -9.55
N PRO A 22 13.02 11.42 -9.05
CA PRO A 22 12.32 11.81 -7.84
C PRO A 22 13.26 11.70 -6.62
N ARG A 23 13.56 12.84 -5.97
CA ARG A 23 14.29 12.90 -4.69
C ARG A 23 13.42 12.43 -3.52
N VAL A 24 12.10 12.47 -3.69
CA VAL A 24 11.12 12.01 -2.69
C VAL A 24 10.13 11.03 -3.33
N LEU A 25 10.10 9.81 -2.83
CA LEU A 25 9.07 8.82 -3.11
C LEU A 25 8.02 8.86 -2.00
N LEU A 26 6.81 9.29 -2.35
CA LEU A 26 5.65 9.37 -1.47
C LEU A 26 4.84 8.09 -1.61
N LEU A 27 4.92 7.23 -0.60
CA LEU A 27 4.31 5.91 -0.61
C LEU A 27 3.03 5.90 0.24
N GLN A 28 1.91 5.56 -0.39
CA GLN A 28 0.75 5.06 0.31
C GLN A 28 0.89 3.55 0.51
N PRO A 29 1.04 3.06 1.75
CA PRO A 29 1.20 1.64 2.04
C PRO A 29 -0.07 0.87 1.68
N PRO A 30 0.01 -0.46 1.59
CA PRO A 30 -1.16 -1.27 1.28
C PRO A 30 -2.25 -1.17 2.37
N PHE A 31 -3.44 -1.66 2.02
CA PHE A 31 -4.61 -1.81 2.89
C PHE A 31 -5.39 -0.52 3.21
N VAL A 32 -5.18 0.56 2.45
CA VAL A 32 -6.12 1.69 2.35
C VAL A 32 -7.40 1.25 1.67
N GLN A 33 -8.52 1.71 2.22
CA GLN A 33 -9.84 1.45 1.69
C GLN A 33 -9.92 1.94 0.25
N LEU A 34 -10.21 1.04 -0.68
CA LEU A 34 -10.19 1.34 -2.12
C LEU A 34 -11.28 2.33 -2.54
N ASN A 35 -12.38 2.39 -1.79
CA ASN A 35 -13.51 3.27 -2.04
C ASN A 35 -13.34 4.69 -1.46
N SER A 36 -12.25 4.96 -0.75
CA SER A 36 -12.02 6.26 -0.11
C SER A 36 -10.54 6.62 -0.21
N PRO A 37 -10.14 7.44 -1.21
CA PRO A 37 -8.74 7.78 -1.41
C PRO A 37 -8.22 8.53 -0.18
N TYR A 38 -6.99 8.20 0.26
CA TYR A 38 -6.32 8.96 1.30
C TYR A 38 -5.40 10.01 0.65
N PRO A 39 -5.76 11.31 0.69
CA PRO A 39 -5.16 12.30 -0.21
C PRO A 39 -3.79 12.83 0.25
N SER A 40 -3.26 12.35 1.38
CA SER A 40 -2.07 12.95 2.01
C SER A 40 -0.83 12.93 1.11
N THR A 41 -0.60 11.86 0.36
CA THR A 41 0.53 11.77 -0.59
C THR A 41 0.41 12.83 -1.68
N TRP A 42 -0.78 13.08 -2.22
CA TRP A 42 -1.01 14.11 -3.23
C TRP A 42 -0.85 15.53 -2.67
N TYR A 43 -1.27 15.76 -1.43
CA TYR A 43 -1.02 17.03 -0.76
C TYR A 43 0.48 17.30 -0.53
N LEU A 44 1.24 16.28 -0.13
CA LEU A 44 2.70 16.39 0.00
C LEU A 44 3.37 16.55 -1.37
N SER A 45 2.88 15.86 -2.40
CA SER A 45 3.37 15.97 -3.77
C SER A 45 3.21 17.39 -4.30
N SER A 46 2.03 17.99 -4.13
CA SER A 46 1.76 19.38 -4.53
C SER A 46 2.66 20.37 -3.78
N PHE A 47 2.87 20.15 -2.48
CA PHE A 47 3.76 20.96 -1.66
C PHE A 47 5.23 20.90 -2.11
N LEU A 48 5.74 19.70 -2.44
CA LEU A 48 7.09 19.51 -2.95
C LEU A 48 7.26 20.12 -4.35
N ALA A 49 6.28 19.89 -5.23
CA ALA A 49 6.26 20.46 -6.58
C ALA A 49 6.25 21.99 -6.56
N GLY A 50 5.49 22.60 -5.63
CA GLY A 50 5.49 24.05 -5.41
C GLY A 50 6.83 24.64 -4.97
N ARG A 51 7.82 23.79 -4.64
CA ARG A 51 9.19 24.16 -4.26
C ARG A 51 10.24 23.65 -5.25
N GLY A 52 9.82 23.14 -6.41
CA GLY A 52 10.72 22.61 -7.43
C GLY A 52 11.33 21.25 -7.09
N ILE A 53 10.84 20.54 -6.06
CA ILE A 53 11.42 19.27 -5.63
C ILE A 53 10.76 18.12 -6.38
N GLY A 54 11.58 17.38 -7.14
CA GLY A 54 11.16 16.18 -7.86
C GLY A 54 10.62 15.12 -6.91
N ASN A 55 9.40 14.66 -7.16
CA ASN A 55 8.75 13.65 -6.33
C ASN A 55 7.87 12.71 -7.15
N ARG A 56 7.58 11.53 -6.59
CA ARG A 56 6.72 10.52 -7.19
C ARG A 56 5.76 9.97 -6.14
N VAL A 57 4.48 9.85 -6.48
CA VAL A 57 3.48 9.22 -5.61
C VAL A 57 3.26 7.80 -6.09
N THR A 58 3.29 6.84 -5.17
CA THR A 58 2.92 5.45 -5.44
C THR A 58 1.83 5.00 -4.48
N ASP A 59 0.78 4.39 -5.03
CA ASP A 59 -0.30 3.80 -4.25
C ASP A 59 -0.18 2.28 -4.25
N HIS A 60 0.37 1.75 -3.16
CA HIS A 60 0.56 0.32 -3.00
C HIS A 60 -0.71 -0.39 -2.53
N SER A 61 -1.76 0.34 -2.14
CA SER A 61 -3.06 -0.28 -1.83
C SER A 61 -3.74 -0.78 -3.10
N ILE A 62 -3.90 0.09 -4.09
CA ILE A 62 -4.46 -0.34 -5.38
C ILE A 62 -3.53 -1.31 -6.10
N GLY A 63 -2.21 -1.07 -6.07
CA GLY A 63 -1.25 -1.95 -6.73
C GLY A 63 -1.23 -3.37 -6.13
N LEU A 64 -1.34 -3.50 -4.80
CA LEU A 64 -1.43 -4.81 -4.15
C LEU A 64 -2.78 -5.48 -4.48
N PHE A 65 -3.87 -4.72 -4.45
CA PHE A 65 -5.20 -5.21 -4.82
C PHE A 65 -5.19 -5.78 -6.25
N GLU A 66 -4.68 -5.05 -7.23
CA GLU A 66 -4.60 -5.50 -8.63
C GLU A 66 -3.78 -6.79 -8.80
N ARG A 67 -2.68 -6.93 -8.05
CA ARG A 67 -1.86 -8.15 -8.10
C ARG A 67 -2.54 -9.36 -7.48
N ILE A 68 -3.35 -9.17 -6.45
CA ILE A 68 -4.10 -10.26 -5.82
C ILE A 68 -5.33 -10.60 -6.67
N PHE A 69 -6.15 -9.61 -6.99
CA PHE A 69 -7.46 -9.75 -7.64
C PHE A 69 -7.35 -9.71 -9.16
N CYS A 70 -6.54 -10.62 -9.69
CA CYS A 70 -6.49 -10.96 -11.10
C CYS A 70 -6.36 -12.47 -11.25
N ARG A 71 -6.53 -12.99 -12.46
CA ARG A 71 -6.39 -14.42 -12.75
C ARG A 71 -5.08 -15.02 -12.24
N GLU A 72 -3.96 -14.34 -12.43
CA GLU A 72 -2.65 -14.84 -11.99
C GLU A 72 -2.52 -14.84 -10.47
N GLY A 73 -3.03 -13.80 -9.79
CA GLY A 73 -3.06 -13.76 -8.34
C GLY A 73 -3.94 -14.85 -7.75
N PHE A 74 -5.12 -15.09 -8.34
CA PHE A 74 -6.01 -16.17 -7.92
C PHE A 74 -5.37 -17.55 -8.14
N ARG A 75 -4.69 -17.76 -9.27
CA ARG A 75 -3.95 -19.01 -9.52
C ARG A 75 -2.88 -19.24 -8.45
N ARG A 76 -2.16 -18.18 -8.06
CA ARG A 76 -1.17 -18.27 -6.98
C ARG A 76 -1.82 -18.61 -5.64
N VAL A 77 -2.91 -17.93 -5.28
CA VAL A 77 -3.68 -18.21 -4.05
C VAL A 77 -4.13 -19.67 -4.03
N PHE A 78 -4.80 -20.17 -5.08
CA PHE A 78 -5.25 -21.56 -5.13
C PHE A 78 -4.09 -22.56 -5.06
N GLY A 79 -2.98 -22.27 -5.76
CA GLY A 79 -1.78 -23.09 -5.73
C GLY A 79 -1.22 -23.25 -4.31
N ASP A 80 -1.04 -22.13 -3.60
CA ASP A 80 -0.46 -22.11 -2.26
C ASP A 80 -1.46 -22.63 -1.20
N ALA A 81 -2.77 -22.38 -1.37
CA ALA A 81 -3.82 -22.78 -0.42
C ALA A 81 -4.09 -24.28 -0.46
N ARG A 82 -3.99 -24.92 -1.63
CA ARG A 82 -4.43 -26.30 -1.85
C ARG A 82 -3.78 -27.32 -0.90
N PRO A 83 -2.45 -27.33 -0.68
CA PRO A 83 -1.83 -28.33 0.20
C PRO A 83 -2.38 -28.27 1.63
N ALA A 84 -2.46 -27.07 2.21
CA ALA A 84 -2.96 -26.86 3.56
C ALA A 84 -4.47 -27.16 3.68
N ALA A 85 -5.25 -26.73 2.69
CA ALA A 85 -6.68 -26.99 2.64
C ALA A 85 -6.99 -28.50 2.52
N LEU A 86 -6.31 -29.22 1.62
CA LEU A 86 -6.48 -30.67 1.47
C LEU A 86 -6.06 -31.43 2.74
N ALA A 87 -4.97 -31.02 3.39
CA ALA A 87 -4.55 -31.61 4.67
C ALA A 87 -5.62 -31.44 5.76
N ARG A 88 -6.20 -30.24 5.90
CA ARG A 88 -7.29 -29.96 6.85
C ARG A 88 -8.57 -30.74 6.52
N LEU A 89 -8.87 -30.92 5.23
CA LEU A 89 -10.01 -31.71 4.76
C LEU A 89 -9.83 -33.22 4.98
N ALA A 90 -8.60 -33.74 4.96
CA ALA A 90 -8.31 -35.14 5.22
C ALA A 90 -8.27 -35.49 6.72
N ALA A 91 -7.92 -34.53 7.58
CA ALA A 91 -7.86 -34.74 9.02
C ALA A 91 -9.25 -35.04 9.63
N PRO A 92 -9.36 -35.94 10.63
CA PRO A 92 -10.63 -36.14 11.33
C PRO A 92 -11.07 -34.83 12.02
N PRO A 93 -12.38 -34.51 12.02
CA PRO A 93 -12.85 -33.33 12.73
C PRO A 93 -12.51 -33.43 14.22
N PRO A 94 -12.09 -32.32 14.86
CA PRO A 94 -11.71 -32.32 16.27
C PRO A 94 -12.90 -32.79 17.14
N ALA A 95 -12.62 -33.71 18.06
CA ALA A 95 -13.62 -34.18 19.02
C ALA A 95 -14.10 -32.98 19.88
N GLY A 96 -15.40 -32.66 19.79
CA GLY A 96 -16.00 -31.53 20.52
C GLY A 96 -16.33 -30.27 19.69
N GLY A 97 -16.31 -30.35 18.35
CA GLY A 97 -16.79 -29.26 17.49
C GLY A 97 -15.78 -28.16 17.17
N GLY A 98 -14.55 -28.29 17.68
CA GLY A 98 -13.46 -27.32 17.51
C GLY A 98 -13.67 -26.04 18.32
N ALA A 99 -12.59 -25.32 18.60
CA ALA A 99 -12.72 -23.94 19.07
C ALA A 99 -13.37 -23.11 17.93
N PRO A 100 -14.35 -22.25 18.21
CA PRO A 100 -14.90 -21.35 17.20
C PRO A 100 -13.78 -20.52 16.56
N SER A 101 -13.88 -20.28 15.25
CA SER A 101 -12.96 -19.34 14.60
C SER A 101 -13.12 -17.94 15.19
N VAL A 102 -12.20 -17.04 14.84
CA VAL A 102 -12.26 -15.61 15.20
C VAL A 102 -13.62 -14.99 14.84
N ASP A 103 -14.31 -15.53 13.84
CA ASP A 103 -15.63 -15.07 13.36
C ASP A 103 -16.81 -15.96 13.80
N GLY A 104 -16.58 -16.91 14.72
CA GLY A 104 -17.62 -17.79 15.25
C GLY A 104 -18.04 -18.93 14.30
N ALA A 105 -17.34 -19.14 13.18
CA ALA A 105 -17.64 -20.23 12.26
C ALA A 105 -17.21 -21.59 12.86
N SER A 106 -18.07 -22.60 12.70
CA SER A 106 -17.75 -23.97 13.12
C SER A 106 -16.70 -24.60 12.20
N GLU A 107 -15.94 -25.57 12.72
CA GLU A 107 -14.94 -26.30 11.91
C GLU A 107 -15.58 -26.95 10.68
N SER A 108 -16.80 -27.47 10.82
CA SER A 108 -17.56 -28.04 9.71
C SER A 108 -17.85 -27.01 8.61
N ALA A 109 -18.23 -25.79 8.98
CA ALA A 109 -18.47 -24.71 8.03
C ALA A 109 -17.17 -24.27 7.33
N ILE A 110 -16.06 -24.20 8.07
CA ILE A 110 -14.74 -23.87 7.50
C ILE A 110 -14.35 -24.92 6.45
N ARG A 111 -14.44 -26.20 6.79
CA ARG A 111 -14.10 -27.30 5.87
C ARG A 111 -15.01 -27.31 4.64
N PHE A 112 -16.32 -27.11 4.82
CA PHE A 112 -17.25 -26.98 3.71
C PHE A 112 -16.81 -25.86 2.75
N ASN A 113 -16.50 -24.68 3.27
CA ASN A 113 -16.08 -23.55 2.46
C ASN A 113 -14.72 -23.79 1.78
N LEU A 114 -13.73 -24.34 2.47
CA LEU A 114 -12.46 -24.72 1.84
C LEU A 114 -12.69 -25.65 0.64
N SER A 115 -13.52 -26.69 0.81
CA SER A 115 -13.87 -27.60 -0.28
C SER A 115 -14.60 -26.89 -1.43
N ARG A 116 -15.54 -26.00 -1.11
CA ARG A 116 -16.33 -25.21 -2.07
C ARG A 116 -15.46 -24.28 -2.91
N PHE A 117 -14.50 -23.58 -2.31
CA PHE A 117 -13.60 -22.70 -3.06
C PHE A 117 -12.67 -23.49 -3.97
N LEU A 118 -12.10 -24.60 -3.47
CA LEU A 118 -11.24 -25.46 -4.29
C LEU A 118 -11.98 -26.09 -5.47
N SER A 119 -13.24 -26.50 -5.31
CA SER A 119 -14.02 -27.06 -6.42
C SER A 119 -14.40 -26.02 -7.48
N GLN A 120 -14.47 -24.74 -7.10
CA GLN A 120 -14.83 -23.63 -7.97
C GLN A 120 -13.64 -22.86 -8.56
N GLU A 121 -12.41 -23.35 -8.39
CA GLU A 121 -11.20 -22.68 -8.89
C GLU A 121 -11.33 -22.25 -10.36
N ARG A 122 -11.86 -23.13 -11.23
CA ARG A 122 -12.06 -22.80 -12.65
C ARG A 122 -13.05 -21.65 -12.86
N LEU A 123 -14.13 -21.58 -12.08
CA LEU A 123 -15.12 -20.49 -12.15
C LEU A 123 -14.51 -19.18 -11.66
N TRP A 124 -13.76 -19.22 -10.55
CA TRP A 124 -13.04 -18.06 -10.02
C TRP A 124 -12.02 -17.51 -11.03
N LEU A 125 -11.17 -18.36 -11.60
CA LEU A 125 -10.19 -17.97 -12.62
C LEU A 125 -10.85 -17.45 -13.91
N GLY A 126 -12.05 -17.92 -14.24
CA GLY A 126 -12.83 -17.44 -15.39
C GLY A 126 -13.56 -16.11 -15.15
N SER A 127 -13.80 -15.74 -13.88
CA SER A 127 -14.66 -14.62 -13.51
C SER A 127 -13.90 -13.39 -13.01
N ILE A 128 -12.76 -13.56 -12.34
CA ILE A 128 -12.10 -12.48 -11.58
C ILE A 128 -11.74 -11.25 -12.44
N ASP A 129 -11.21 -11.44 -13.65
CA ASP A 129 -10.81 -10.31 -14.49
C ASP A 129 -12.02 -9.48 -14.94
N ARG A 130 -13.16 -10.15 -15.25
CA ARG A 130 -14.43 -9.48 -15.59
C ARG A 130 -15.07 -8.82 -14.38
N LEU A 131 -14.98 -9.46 -13.22
CA LEU A 131 -15.46 -8.91 -11.95
C LEU A 131 -14.74 -7.60 -11.60
N VAL A 132 -13.41 -7.57 -11.75
CA VAL A 132 -12.62 -6.35 -11.53
C VAL A 132 -12.86 -5.31 -12.62
N ALA A 133 -12.99 -5.70 -13.89
CA ALA A 133 -13.36 -4.80 -14.97
C ALA A 133 -14.74 -4.15 -14.74
N TYR A 134 -15.73 -4.91 -14.29
CA TYR A 134 -17.05 -4.41 -13.92
C TYR A 134 -16.97 -3.36 -12.81
N LEU A 135 -16.23 -3.63 -11.72
CA LEU A 135 -16.05 -2.69 -10.61
C LEU A 135 -15.29 -1.42 -11.00
N ARG A 136 -14.52 -1.45 -12.10
CA ARG A 136 -13.87 -0.28 -12.71
C ARG A 136 -14.77 0.49 -13.68
N GLY A 137 -15.99 0.01 -13.93
CA GLY A 137 -16.87 0.55 -14.96
C GLY A 137 -16.43 0.21 -16.40
N GLN A 138 -15.57 -0.80 -16.58
CA GLN A 138 -15.01 -1.21 -17.87
C GLN A 138 -15.78 -2.36 -18.53
N ASP A 139 -16.60 -3.10 -17.78
CA ASP A 139 -17.46 -4.19 -18.29
C ASP A 139 -18.86 -4.12 -17.66
N PRO A 140 -19.68 -3.09 -17.98
CA PRO A 140 -20.99 -2.87 -17.36
C PRO A 140 -21.98 -4.02 -17.63
N GLU A 141 -21.87 -4.69 -18.79
CA GLU A 141 -22.74 -5.80 -19.18
C GLU A 141 -22.58 -7.04 -18.28
N TYR A 142 -21.48 -7.13 -17.54
CA TYR A 142 -21.30 -8.19 -16.54
C TYR A 142 -22.33 -8.14 -15.41
N ALA A 143 -23.02 -7.01 -15.21
CA ALA A 143 -24.15 -6.90 -14.29
C ALA A 143 -25.24 -7.96 -14.54
N HIS A 144 -25.55 -8.25 -15.81
CA HIS A 144 -26.54 -9.27 -16.17
C HIS A 144 -26.08 -10.68 -15.78
N VAL A 145 -24.78 -10.96 -15.88
CA VAL A 145 -24.22 -12.26 -15.47
C VAL A 145 -24.26 -12.42 -13.94
N LEU A 146 -23.93 -11.35 -13.21
CA LEU A 146 -23.98 -11.33 -11.75
C LEU A 146 -25.43 -11.46 -11.24
N ALA A 147 -26.38 -10.78 -11.88
CA ALA A 147 -27.80 -10.84 -11.52
C ALA A 147 -28.45 -12.19 -11.86
N ALA A 148 -27.92 -12.94 -12.82
CA ALA A 148 -28.52 -14.22 -13.23
C ALA A 148 -28.54 -15.28 -12.12
N ALA A 149 -27.61 -15.20 -11.15
CA ALA A 149 -27.52 -16.10 -9.98
C ALA A 149 -27.71 -17.61 -10.30
N ASN A 150 -27.28 -18.04 -11.50
CA ASN A 150 -27.57 -19.37 -12.06
C ASN A 150 -26.35 -20.31 -12.08
N GLY A 151 -25.31 -19.98 -11.31
CA GLY A 151 -24.05 -20.73 -11.27
C GLY A 151 -23.05 -20.37 -12.38
N ALA A 152 -23.32 -19.33 -13.18
CA ALA A 152 -22.34 -18.82 -14.16
C ALA A 152 -21.13 -18.12 -13.50
N THR A 153 -21.31 -17.61 -12.28
CA THR A 153 -20.24 -17.05 -11.43
C THR A 153 -19.96 -17.99 -10.27
N PRO A 154 -18.76 -17.89 -9.66
CA PRO A 154 -18.52 -18.55 -8.39
C PRO A 154 -19.43 -17.97 -7.30
N ASP A 155 -19.41 -18.60 -6.13
CA ASP A 155 -20.22 -18.21 -4.98
C ASP A 155 -19.46 -18.38 -3.65
N GLY A 156 -20.06 -17.90 -2.56
CA GLY A 156 -19.47 -17.94 -1.23
C GLY A 156 -20.47 -17.55 -0.13
N PRO A 157 -20.08 -17.74 1.15
CA PRO A 157 -21.00 -17.54 2.28
C PRO A 157 -21.63 -16.15 2.40
N ARG A 158 -20.90 -15.09 2.04
CA ARG A 158 -21.43 -13.72 2.09
C ARG A 158 -22.44 -13.51 0.98
N LEU A 159 -22.14 -13.96 -0.23
CA LEU A 159 -23.09 -13.93 -1.34
C LEU A 159 -24.34 -14.76 -1.03
N ASP A 160 -24.22 -15.96 -0.46
CA ASP A 160 -25.37 -16.80 -0.11
C ASP A 160 -26.35 -16.08 0.82
N ARG A 161 -25.84 -15.39 1.86
CA ARG A 161 -26.69 -14.63 2.79
C ARG A 161 -27.41 -13.49 2.08
N PHE A 162 -26.74 -12.82 1.15
CA PHE A 162 -27.36 -11.77 0.36
C PHE A 162 -28.45 -12.34 -0.56
N LEU A 163 -28.15 -13.41 -1.30
CA LEU A 163 -29.13 -14.07 -2.18
C LEU A 163 -30.36 -14.53 -1.40
N GLN A 164 -30.19 -15.09 -0.20
CA GLN A 164 -31.30 -15.42 0.69
C GLN A 164 -32.17 -14.21 1.06
N SER A 165 -31.57 -13.02 1.21
CA SER A 165 -32.32 -11.80 1.55
C SER A 165 -33.12 -11.22 0.38
N VAL A 166 -32.85 -11.67 -0.85
CA VAL A 166 -33.53 -11.25 -2.08
C VAL A 166 -34.21 -12.44 -2.79
N ASP A 167 -34.55 -13.49 -2.04
CA ASP A 167 -35.21 -14.71 -2.54
C ASP A 167 -34.54 -15.32 -3.78
N PHE A 168 -33.20 -15.28 -3.83
CA PHE A 168 -32.35 -15.77 -4.92
C PHE A 168 -32.60 -15.11 -6.28
N SER A 169 -33.21 -13.92 -6.30
CA SER A 169 -33.54 -13.18 -7.52
C SER A 169 -32.95 -11.76 -7.51
N PRO A 170 -31.61 -11.60 -7.46
CA PRO A 170 -30.99 -10.28 -7.51
C PRO A 170 -31.26 -9.60 -8.86
N SER A 171 -31.38 -8.28 -8.84
CA SER A 171 -31.51 -7.46 -10.03
C SER A 171 -30.14 -6.97 -10.52
N THR A 172 -30.11 -6.31 -11.68
CA THR A 172 -28.89 -5.63 -12.15
C THR A 172 -28.46 -4.49 -11.22
N ASP A 173 -29.40 -3.88 -10.48
CA ASP A 173 -29.11 -2.83 -9.51
C ASP A 173 -28.35 -3.38 -8.29
N ASP A 174 -28.47 -4.69 -8.02
CA ASP A 174 -27.75 -5.41 -6.98
C ASP A 174 -26.35 -5.87 -7.41
N ALA A 175 -26.01 -5.79 -8.70
CA ALA A 175 -24.74 -6.29 -9.22
C ALA A 175 -23.49 -5.67 -8.54
N PRO A 176 -23.44 -4.37 -8.17
CA PRO A 176 -22.33 -3.82 -7.39
C PRO A 176 -22.15 -4.50 -6.02
N VAL A 177 -23.27 -4.86 -5.37
CA VAL A 177 -23.27 -5.56 -4.08
C VAL A 177 -22.78 -6.99 -4.28
N VAL A 178 -23.34 -7.72 -5.26
CA VAL A 178 -22.90 -9.08 -5.62
C VAL A 178 -21.40 -9.12 -5.91
N ALA A 179 -20.91 -8.18 -6.72
CA ALA A 179 -19.51 -8.11 -7.08
C ALA A 179 -18.60 -7.88 -5.87
N SER A 180 -18.98 -6.97 -4.98
CA SER A 180 -18.25 -6.68 -3.74
C SER A 180 -18.23 -7.87 -2.78
N LEU A 181 -19.36 -8.58 -2.67
CA LEU A 181 -19.47 -9.77 -1.83
C LEU A 181 -18.62 -10.93 -2.35
N LEU A 182 -18.52 -11.12 -3.66
CA LEU A 182 -17.62 -12.12 -4.26
C LEU A 182 -16.16 -11.85 -3.90
N LEU A 183 -15.69 -10.59 -4.02
CA LEU A 183 -14.33 -10.25 -3.61
C LEU A 183 -14.11 -10.47 -2.11
N ALA A 184 -15.12 -10.16 -1.28
CA ALA A 184 -15.05 -10.39 0.17
C ALA A 184 -15.05 -11.88 0.53
N ASP A 185 -15.84 -12.70 -0.16
CA ASP A 185 -15.86 -14.15 -0.03
C ASP A 185 -14.50 -14.76 -0.39
N PHE A 186 -13.89 -14.31 -1.49
CA PHE A 186 -12.54 -14.74 -1.84
C PHE A 186 -11.49 -14.29 -0.82
N ALA A 187 -11.64 -13.07 -0.26
CA ALA A 187 -10.76 -12.61 0.80
C ALA A 187 -10.88 -13.48 2.06
N ASP A 188 -12.09 -13.85 2.48
CA ASP A 188 -12.30 -14.77 3.61
C ASP A 188 -11.66 -16.16 3.36
N PHE A 189 -11.70 -16.64 2.11
CA PHE A 189 -10.99 -17.87 1.73
C PHE A 189 -9.48 -17.75 1.92
N VAL A 190 -8.87 -16.65 1.45
CA VAL A 190 -7.44 -16.35 1.68
C VAL A 190 -7.13 -16.28 3.17
N THR A 191 -7.97 -15.62 3.95
CA THR A 191 -7.80 -15.48 5.40
C THR A 191 -7.78 -16.84 6.09
N THR A 192 -8.70 -17.71 5.68
CA THR A 192 -8.87 -19.05 6.25
C THR A 192 -7.76 -20.02 5.82
N ALA A 193 -7.30 -19.92 4.57
CA ALA A 193 -6.40 -20.89 3.98
C ALA A 193 -4.91 -20.52 4.10
N LEU A 194 -4.57 -19.23 4.17
CA LEU A 194 -3.20 -18.75 3.96
C LEU A 194 -2.75 -17.67 4.95
N ASP A 195 -3.57 -16.66 5.22
CA ASP A 195 -3.14 -15.50 6.01
C ASP A 195 -4.23 -15.01 6.97
N ALA A 196 -4.20 -15.47 8.22
CA ALA A 196 -5.19 -15.10 9.24
C ALA A 196 -5.27 -13.59 9.56
N ASN A 197 -4.30 -12.79 9.13
CA ASN A 197 -4.32 -11.33 9.30
C ASN A 197 -4.92 -10.60 8.09
N PHE A 198 -5.18 -11.31 6.99
CA PHE A 198 -5.76 -10.72 5.79
C PHE A 198 -7.23 -10.38 5.96
N ALA A 199 -7.61 -9.22 5.44
CA ALA A 199 -8.99 -8.85 5.22
C ALA A 199 -9.06 -7.80 4.11
N LEU A 200 -10.11 -7.84 3.31
CA LEU A 200 -10.27 -6.96 2.14
C LEU A 200 -10.29 -5.47 2.49
N VAL A 201 -10.93 -5.10 3.61
CA VAL A 201 -11.13 -3.70 4.01
C VAL A 201 -10.32 -3.33 5.26
N ARG A 202 -9.75 -4.31 5.98
CA ARG A 202 -9.25 -4.16 7.37
C ARG A 202 -8.11 -5.13 7.72
N TYR A 203 -6.98 -5.08 7.01
CA TYR A 203 -5.84 -5.97 7.31
C TYR A 203 -5.33 -5.76 8.75
N ALA A 204 -5.18 -6.83 9.52
CA ALA A 204 -4.60 -6.84 10.87
C ALA A 204 -5.24 -5.84 11.89
N GLU A 205 -6.49 -5.41 11.70
CA GLU A 205 -7.13 -4.45 12.62
C GLU A 205 -7.37 -5.05 14.02
N SER A 206 -7.61 -6.36 14.13
CA SER A 206 -7.68 -7.06 15.43
C SER A 206 -6.35 -7.06 16.17
N LEU A 207 -5.22 -7.11 15.45
CA LEU A 207 -3.89 -6.94 16.03
C LEU A 207 -3.69 -5.48 16.47
N SER A 208 -4.33 -4.51 15.81
CA SER A 208 -4.14 -3.08 16.07
C SER A 208 -4.60 -2.59 17.44
N ALA A 209 -5.65 -3.19 18.01
CA ALA A 209 -6.05 -2.90 19.39
C ALA A 209 -4.93 -3.24 20.40
N SER A 210 -3.98 -4.09 20.01
CA SER A 210 -2.80 -4.49 20.80
C SER A 210 -1.46 -3.88 20.32
N VAL A 211 -1.45 -3.00 19.30
CA VAL A 211 -0.21 -2.40 18.74
C VAL A 211 0.42 -1.35 19.65
N ARG A 212 -0.08 -1.17 20.89
CA ARG A 212 0.74 -0.55 21.94
C ARG A 212 2.09 -1.27 22.12
N GLU A 213 2.18 -2.53 21.68
CA GLU A 213 3.42 -3.30 21.64
C GLU A 213 3.91 -3.50 20.19
N PHE A 214 5.04 -2.88 19.87
CA PHE A 214 5.69 -2.93 18.55
C PHE A 214 5.97 -4.36 18.00
N PRO A 215 6.31 -5.40 18.81
CA PRO A 215 6.50 -6.76 18.31
C PRO A 215 5.30 -7.34 17.56
N THR A 216 4.07 -6.96 17.92
CA THR A 216 2.85 -7.39 17.23
C THR A 216 2.78 -6.84 15.81
N ALA A 217 3.24 -5.59 15.61
CA ALA A 217 3.29 -4.97 14.29
C ALA A 217 4.32 -5.66 13.37
N GLU A 218 5.45 -6.11 13.91
CA GLU A 218 6.46 -6.85 13.14
C GLU A 218 5.96 -8.23 12.70
N LYS A 219 5.17 -8.90 13.55
CA LYS A 219 4.51 -10.15 13.18
C LYS A 219 3.53 -9.92 12.02
N ALA A 220 2.76 -8.83 12.06
CA ALA A 220 1.86 -8.45 10.97
C ALA A 220 2.63 -8.15 9.67
N ALA A 221 3.85 -7.60 9.76
CA ALA A 221 4.77 -7.38 8.63
C ALA A 221 5.42 -8.66 8.06
N SER A 222 4.91 -9.84 8.42
CA SER A 222 5.40 -11.16 7.99
C SER A 222 4.30 -12.07 7.44
N GLY A 223 3.10 -11.53 7.18
CA GLY A 223 1.97 -12.29 6.61
C GLY A 223 2.23 -12.80 5.19
N TRP A 224 1.54 -13.86 4.80
CA TRP A 224 1.68 -14.49 3.47
C TRP A 224 1.34 -13.52 2.34
N ILE A 225 0.35 -12.62 2.54
CA ILE A 225 0.00 -11.64 1.51
C ILE A 225 1.17 -10.69 1.21
N LEU A 226 1.89 -10.27 2.26
CA LEU A 226 3.02 -9.38 2.08
C LEU A 226 4.19 -10.08 1.40
N SER A 227 4.49 -11.33 1.76
CA SER A 227 5.59 -12.07 1.12
C SER A 227 5.27 -12.54 -0.30
N ALA A 228 4.06 -13.05 -0.54
CA ALA A 228 3.66 -13.61 -1.83
C ALA A 228 3.35 -12.55 -2.89
N PHE A 229 2.76 -11.41 -2.50
CA PHE A 229 2.30 -10.38 -3.44
C PHE A 229 2.97 -9.03 -3.27
N TYR A 230 3.17 -8.57 -2.04
CA TYR A 230 3.74 -7.24 -1.82
C TYR A 230 5.24 -7.20 -2.08
N ALA A 231 6.00 -8.23 -1.73
CA ALA A 231 7.43 -8.29 -2.03
C ALA A 231 7.71 -8.21 -3.54
N PRO A 232 7.07 -9.00 -4.43
CA PRO A 232 7.25 -8.84 -5.87
C PRO A 232 6.75 -7.50 -6.43
N LEU A 233 5.79 -6.84 -5.75
CA LEU A 233 5.38 -5.49 -6.10
C LEU A 233 6.49 -4.49 -5.80
N LEU A 234 7.07 -4.58 -4.61
CA LEU A 234 8.16 -3.71 -4.17
C LEU A 234 9.41 -3.90 -5.01
N GLU A 235 9.80 -5.13 -5.34
CA GLU A 235 10.95 -5.38 -6.22
C GLU A 235 10.77 -4.68 -7.58
N ALA A 236 9.60 -4.84 -8.20
CA ALA A 236 9.29 -4.16 -9.46
C ALA A 236 9.23 -2.62 -9.31
N GLU A 237 8.90 -2.11 -8.13
CA GLU A 237 8.90 -0.68 -7.84
C GLU A 237 10.32 -0.15 -7.64
N TRP A 238 11.18 -0.90 -6.97
CA TRP A 238 12.58 -0.59 -6.78
C TRP A 238 13.37 -0.63 -8.09
N ASP A 239 13.05 -1.56 -8.99
CA ASP A 239 13.63 -1.60 -10.33
C ASP A 239 13.31 -0.31 -11.12
N LYS A 240 12.09 0.24 -10.97
CA LYS A 240 11.74 1.54 -11.57
C LYS A 240 12.53 2.68 -10.94
N VAL A 241 12.62 2.71 -9.60
CA VAL A 241 13.41 3.72 -8.89
C VAL A 241 14.86 3.71 -9.37
N GLU A 242 15.46 2.54 -9.54
CA GLU A 242 16.83 2.42 -10.06
C GLU A 242 16.95 2.83 -11.52
N ALA A 243 16.00 2.44 -12.37
CA ALA A 243 15.99 2.84 -13.78
C ALA A 243 15.87 4.37 -13.93
N GLU A 244 15.05 5.00 -13.08
CA GLU A 244 14.90 6.46 -13.00
C GLU A 244 16.19 7.11 -12.45
N ALA A 245 16.84 6.49 -11.45
CA ALA A 245 18.07 7.00 -10.81
C ALA A 245 19.38 6.65 -11.55
N ALA A 246 19.33 5.85 -12.63
CA ALA A 246 20.49 5.34 -13.36
C ALA A 246 21.50 6.40 -13.86
N PRO A 247 21.13 7.68 -14.13
CA PRO A 247 22.11 8.72 -14.43
C PRO A 247 22.88 9.26 -13.21
N THR A 248 22.37 9.08 -11.99
CA THR A 248 22.83 9.75 -10.75
C THR A 248 22.94 8.77 -9.57
N VAL A 249 23.43 7.55 -9.84
CA VAL A 249 23.43 6.36 -8.95
C VAL A 249 23.88 6.62 -7.49
N SER A 250 24.59 7.71 -7.21
CA SER A 250 25.11 8.06 -5.88
C SER A 250 24.19 8.88 -4.98
N GLU A 251 23.09 9.46 -5.46
CA GLU A 251 22.36 10.46 -4.66
C GLU A 251 21.38 9.83 -3.64
N PRO A 252 21.35 10.33 -2.39
CA PRO A 252 20.34 9.97 -1.41
C PRO A 252 18.94 10.42 -1.83
N PHE A 253 17.94 9.61 -1.50
CA PHE A 253 16.52 9.92 -1.69
C PHE A 253 15.70 9.58 -0.44
N ILE A 254 14.52 10.18 -0.36
CA ILE A 254 13.58 9.97 0.72
C ILE A 254 12.47 9.00 0.28
N LEU A 255 12.22 7.97 1.08
CA LEU A 255 10.99 7.19 1.06
C LEU A 255 10.08 7.68 2.19
N ALA A 256 9.02 8.41 1.85
CA ALA A 256 8.06 8.95 2.80
C ALA A 256 6.75 8.17 2.77
N CYS A 257 6.53 7.35 3.80
CA CYS A 257 5.35 6.52 3.97
C CYS A 257 4.27 7.27 4.75
N THR A 258 3.05 7.35 4.19
CA THR A 258 1.89 7.88 4.89
C THR A 258 1.06 6.74 5.47
N ILE A 259 0.98 6.61 6.80
CA ILE A 259 0.34 5.52 7.52
C ILE A 259 -0.97 6.06 8.12
N PRO A 260 -2.10 5.99 7.39
CA PRO A 260 -3.37 6.58 7.81
C PRO A 260 -4.02 5.89 9.01
N PHE A 261 -3.97 4.57 9.06
CA PHE A 261 -4.65 3.75 10.07
C PHE A 261 -3.78 2.52 10.41
N PRO A 262 -4.06 1.81 11.51
CA PRO A 262 -3.15 0.79 12.02
C PRO A 262 -2.87 -0.37 11.06
N GLY A 263 -3.87 -0.78 10.26
CA GLY A 263 -3.74 -1.87 9.28
C GLY A 263 -2.67 -1.63 8.21
N CYS A 264 -2.31 -0.37 7.95
CA CYS A 264 -1.22 -0.01 7.04
C CYS A 264 0.18 -0.26 7.61
N LEU A 265 0.32 -0.36 8.93
CA LEU A 265 1.63 -0.37 9.58
C LEU A 265 2.48 -1.56 9.12
N GLY A 266 1.90 -2.75 9.03
CA GLY A 266 2.62 -3.96 8.58
C GLY A 266 3.18 -3.78 7.17
N GLY A 267 2.40 -3.22 6.24
CA GLY A 267 2.85 -2.91 4.89
C GLY A 267 3.90 -1.79 4.84
N ALA A 268 3.76 -0.76 5.68
CA ALA A 268 4.72 0.33 5.76
C ALA A 268 6.09 -0.15 6.29
N LEU A 269 6.09 -0.97 7.36
CA LEU A 269 7.30 -1.60 7.89
C LEU A 269 7.95 -2.53 6.85
N PHE A 270 7.14 -3.33 6.14
CA PHE A 270 7.64 -4.20 5.08
C PHE A 270 8.34 -3.41 3.97
N ALA A 271 7.72 -2.32 3.51
CA ALA A 271 8.26 -1.45 2.46
C ALA A 271 9.57 -0.79 2.89
N ALA A 272 9.61 -0.23 4.11
CA ALA A 272 10.78 0.45 4.63
C ALA A 272 11.97 -0.52 4.79
N ARG A 273 11.72 -1.73 5.32
CA ARG A 273 12.73 -2.80 5.40
C ARG A 273 13.24 -3.21 4.02
N SER A 274 12.35 -3.41 3.06
CA SER A 274 12.71 -3.78 1.69
C SER A 274 13.54 -2.68 1.01
N ALA A 275 13.14 -1.42 1.16
CA ALA A 275 13.90 -0.28 0.62
C ALA A 275 15.30 -0.17 1.26
N LYS A 276 15.41 -0.26 2.58
CA LYS A 276 16.71 -0.24 3.28
C LYS A 276 17.59 -1.41 2.85
N ALA A 277 17.03 -2.61 2.67
CA ALA A 277 17.78 -3.76 2.17
C ALA A 277 18.29 -3.55 0.72
N ARG A 278 17.49 -2.89 -0.12
CA ARG A 278 17.83 -2.66 -1.54
C ARG A 278 18.80 -1.50 -1.76
N PHE A 279 18.65 -0.42 -0.99
CA PHE A 279 19.33 0.86 -1.23
C PHE A 279 20.34 1.24 -0.14
N GLY A 280 20.35 0.55 1.00
CA GLY A 280 21.28 0.83 2.10
C GLY A 280 21.19 2.28 2.60
N SER A 281 22.32 2.96 2.72
CA SER A 281 22.40 4.36 3.17
C SER A 281 21.86 5.39 2.17
N ARG A 282 21.52 4.98 0.94
CA ARG A 282 20.95 5.88 -0.08
C ARG A 282 19.49 6.23 0.20
N VAL A 283 18.78 5.43 0.98
CA VAL A 283 17.37 5.72 1.31
C VAL A 283 17.25 6.23 2.74
N ARG A 284 16.53 7.35 2.88
CA ARG A 284 16.04 7.85 4.16
C ARG A 284 14.55 7.60 4.26
N THR A 285 14.13 6.95 5.33
CA THR A 285 12.77 6.45 5.50
C THR A 285 12.01 7.30 6.52
N LEU A 286 10.84 7.80 6.13
CA LEU A 286 10.00 8.67 6.94
C LEU A 286 8.64 8.00 7.14
N ALA A 287 8.11 8.05 8.36
CA ALA A 287 6.74 7.66 8.66
C ALA A 287 5.94 8.88 9.10
N GLY A 288 4.81 9.14 8.44
CA GLY A 288 3.82 10.14 8.84
C GLY A 288 2.39 9.62 8.66
N GLY A 289 1.37 10.47 8.80
CA GLY A 289 -0.04 10.11 8.58
C GLY A 289 -0.87 10.00 9.87
N GLY A 290 -2.17 9.71 9.72
CA GLY A 290 -3.14 9.75 10.82
C GLY A 290 -2.79 8.86 12.00
N TYR A 291 -2.34 7.63 11.74
CA TYR A 291 -1.93 6.68 12.77
C TYR A 291 -0.64 7.12 13.47
N VAL A 292 0.28 7.73 12.72
CA VAL A 292 1.53 8.28 13.28
C VAL A 292 1.22 9.43 14.25
N ASN A 293 0.31 10.32 13.85
CA ASN A 293 -0.08 11.50 14.64
C ASN A 293 -0.78 11.16 15.95
N THR A 294 -1.47 10.03 15.99
CA THR A 294 -2.30 9.60 17.11
C THR A 294 -1.54 8.62 17.99
N GLU A 295 -1.37 7.39 17.52
CA GLU A 295 -0.86 6.27 18.34
C GLU A 295 0.68 6.27 18.43
N LEU A 296 1.39 6.59 17.34
CA LEU A 296 2.86 6.53 17.34
C LEU A 296 3.54 7.78 17.90
N ARG A 297 2.80 8.85 18.22
CA ARG A 297 3.35 10.01 18.94
C ARG A 297 3.93 9.63 20.30
N SER A 298 3.41 8.55 20.91
CA SER A 298 3.89 8.01 22.19
C SER A 298 4.76 6.76 22.05
N VAL A 299 5.23 6.43 20.85
CA VAL A 299 6.04 5.22 20.62
C VAL A 299 7.30 5.24 21.49
N ARG A 300 7.53 4.16 22.23
CA ARG A 300 8.71 3.99 23.12
C ARG A 300 9.72 2.97 22.60
N SER A 301 9.32 2.16 21.61
CA SER A 301 10.16 1.10 21.07
C SER A 301 11.25 1.68 20.18
N ALA A 302 12.51 1.56 20.61
CA ALA A 302 13.67 1.92 19.78
C ALA A 302 13.71 1.15 18.45
N ARG A 303 13.17 -0.08 18.43
CA ARG A 303 13.12 -0.94 17.24
C ARG A 303 12.25 -0.39 16.11
N PHE A 304 11.37 0.58 16.39
CA PHE A 304 10.67 1.30 15.31
C PHE A 304 11.66 1.99 14.37
N PHE A 305 12.77 2.49 14.90
CA PHE A 305 13.81 3.18 14.15
C PHE A 305 14.74 2.24 13.36
N ASP A 306 14.58 0.93 13.52
CA ASP A 306 15.19 -0.05 12.60
C ASP A 306 14.55 0.04 11.20
N TYR A 307 13.31 0.56 11.12
CA TYR A 307 12.53 0.67 9.89
C TYR A 307 12.45 2.10 9.36
N PHE A 308 12.21 3.07 10.23
CA PHE A 308 12.03 4.47 9.85
C PHE A 308 13.05 5.38 10.54
N ASP A 309 13.80 6.14 9.76
CA ASP A 309 14.81 7.08 10.28
C ASP A 309 14.15 8.29 10.97
N TYR A 310 12.97 8.69 10.49
CA TYR A 310 12.27 9.89 10.98
C TYR A 310 10.76 9.67 11.15
N LEU A 311 10.20 10.34 12.17
CA LEU A 311 8.76 10.50 12.38
C LEU A 311 8.32 11.90 11.96
N CYS A 312 7.29 11.98 11.12
CA CYS A 312 6.69 13.22 10.66
C CYS A 312 5.30 13.39 11.26
N PHE A 313 5.10 14.48 12.00
CA PHE A 313 3.85 14.77 12.68
C PHE A 313 3.00 15.84 11.97
N ASP A 314 1.75 15.94 12.39
CA ASP A 314 0.75 16.90 11.96
C ASP A 314 0.47 16.78 10.45
N ARG A 315 0.53 17.90 9.70
CA ARG A 315 0.33 17.90 8.24
C ARG A 315 1.56 17.39 7.46
N GLY A 316 2.68 17.11 8.12
CA GLY A 316 3.90 16.59 7.51
C GLY A 316 4.74 17.60 6.74
N TYR A 317 4.19 18.73 6.26
CA TYR A 317 4.93 19.74 5.48
C TYR A 317 6.19 20.26 6.18
N GLY A 318 6.07 20.70 7.44
CA GLY A 318 7.18 21.23 8.22
C GLY A 318 8.24 20.16 8.52
N SER A 319 7.80 18.98 8.98
CA SER A 319 8.69 17.85 9.27
C SER A 319 9.45 17.40 8.01
N LEU A 320 8.76 17.28 6.88
CA LEU A 320 9.39 16.89 5.61
C LEU A 320 10.41 17.93 5.16
N SER A 321 10.11 19.23 5.32
CA SER A 321 11.08 20.29 5.01
C SER A 321 12.34 20.18 5.87
N ALA A 322 12.17 20.01 7.18
CA ALA A 322 13.30 19.89 8.10
C ALA A 322 14.18 18.67 7.80
N VAL A 323 13.58 17.54 7.39
CA VAL A 323 14.35 16.35 6.98
C VAL A 323 15.07 16.59 5.65
N LEU A 324 14.41 17.21 4.68
CA LEU A 324 15.05 17.57 3.40
C LEU A 324 16.24 18.52 3.61
N ASP A 325 16.14 19.46 4.54
CA ASP A 325 17.24 20.35 4.93
C ASP A 325 18.38 19.56 5.60
N ALA A 326 18.05 18.71 6.57
CA ALA A 326 19.03 17.92 7.34
C ALA A 326 19.80 16.93 6.46
N GLU A 327 19.16 16.37 5.43
CA GLU A 327 19.77 15.46 4.45
C GLU A 327 20.45 16.21 3.28
N GLY A 328 20.48 17.54 3.32
CA GLY A 328 21.13 18.36 2.29
C GLY A 328 20.42 18.36 0.93
N ILE A 329 19.17 17.90 0.86
CA ILE A 329 18.40 17.79 -0.38
C ILE A 329 17.89 19.18 -0.82
N LEU A 330 17.59 20.08 0.12
CA LEU A 330 17.16 21.45 -0.19
C LEU A 330 18.30 22.37 -0.68
N ALA A 331 19.56 22.05 -0.37
CA ALA A 331 20.70 22.91 -0.69
C ALA A 331 21.17 22.83 -2.16
N GLU A 332 20.73 21.82 -2.91
CA GLU A 332 21.18 21.58 -4.29
C GLU A 332 20.13 21.95 -5.36
N ASP A 333 18.84 22.09 -4.99
CA ASP A 333 17.74 22.36 -5.93
C ASP A 333 17.22 23.83 -5.89
N VAL A 334 17.67 24.64 -4.94
CA VAL A 334 17.40 26.09 -4.94
C VAL A 334 18.51 26.80 -5.72
N VAL A 335 18.51 26.65 -7.05
CA VAL A 335 19.31 27.53 -7.92
C VAL A 335 18.47 28.76 -8.29
N ASP A 336 18.74 29.85 -7.57
CA ASP A 336 18.45 31.26 -7.85
C ASP A 336 17.12 31.62 -8.53
N GLY A 337 16.09 31.86 -7.69
CA GLY A 337 14.91 32.66 -8.03
C GLY A 337 14.94 34.10 -7.49
N SER A 338 16.00 34.55 -6.81
CA SER A 338 16.03 35.87 -6.16
C SER A 338 17.26 36.70 -6.50
N ALA A 339 17.37 37.09 -7.76
CA ALA A 339 18.13 38.27 -8.17
C ALA A 339 17.30 39.13 -9.14
N GLY A 340 16.10 39.50 -8.71
CA GLY A 340 15.25 40.50 -9.37
C GLY A 340 15.16 41.75 -8.51
N SER A 341 16.03 42.73 -8.80
CA SER A 341 15.98 44.07 -8.24
C SER A 341 14.58 44.70 -8.36
N ALA A 342 13.97 45.04 -7.23
CA ALA A 342 12.98 46.11 -7.16
C ALA A 342 13.18 46.90 -5.86
N LYS A 343 14.12 47.85 -5.91
CA LYS A 343 14.02 49.07 -5.10
C LYS A 343 12.70 49.74 -5.47
N GLY A 344 11.74 49.73 -4.55
CA GLY A 344 10.49 50.47 -4.66
C GLY A 344 10.06 50.88 -3.27
N ALA A 345 10.46 52.09 -2.87
CA ALA A 345 10.08 52.72 -1.63
C ALA A 345 8.56 52.91 -1.55
N LEU A 346 7.97 52.65 -0.39
CA LEU A 346 6.71 53.25 0.02
C LEU A 346 6.90 53.82 1.43
N ALA A 347 7.23 55.12 1.44
CA ALA A 347 7.11 56.00 2.58
C ALA A 347 5.91 56.92 2.31
N GLY A 348 4.99 56.98 3.29
CA GLY A 348 4.22 58.17 3.69
C GLY A 348 3.09 58.70 2.78
N ALA A 349 1.94 58.94 3.45
CA ALA A 349 0.89 59.97 3.21
C ALA A 349 0.19 59.95 1.83
N ASP A 350 -1.14 59.99 1.71
CA ASP A 350 -2.20 60.60 2.52
C ASP A 350 -3.42 59.67 2.72
#